data_AF-A0A523A9B0-F1
#
_entry.id   AF-A0A523A9B0-F1
#
_cell.length_a   1.000
_cell.length_b   1.000
_cell.length_c   1.000
_cell.angle_alpha   90.00
_cell.angle_beta   90.00
_cell.angle_gamma   90.00
#
_symmetry.space_group_name_H-M   'P 1'
#
loop_
_entity.id
_entity.type
_entity.pdbx_description
1 polymer ?
#
loop_
_entity_poly.entity_id
_entity_poly.type
_entity_poly.pdbx_seq_one_letter_code
_entity_poly.pdbx_strand_id
1 'polypeptide(L)'
;GLHYVDEIRNPKEIPNWGIDVEISEEELDLAKKLIMAMKKPLNLEEFRNEYKEALLKLIDAKLAGREIITAAEEVPSAKSLMEALKASLEAVK
;
A
#
# COMPACT_ATOMS: atom_id res chain seq x y z
N GLY A 1 -13.95 2.37 21.12
CA GLY A 1 -15.23 1.73 21.53
C GLY A 1 -14.90 0.51 22.35
N LEU A 2 -15.88 -0.06 23.05
CA LEU A 2 -15.73 -1.37 23.67
C LEU A 2 -15.72 -2.41 22.54
N HIS A 3 -14.66 -3.21 22.47
CA HIS A 3 -14.54 -4.32 21.53
C HIS A 3 -15.07 -5.60 22.18
N TYR A 4 -15.84 -6.40 21.45
CA TYR A 4 -16.24 -7.72 21.89
C TYR A 4 -15.05 -8.70 21.81
N VAL A 5 -15.05 -9.76 22.62
CA VAL A 5 -13.90 -10.67 22.75
C VAL A 5 -13.54 -11.35 21.42
N ASP A 6 -14.54 -11.61 20.59
CA ASP A 6 -14.43 -12.18 19.24
C ASP A 6 -13.95 -11.17 18.18
N GLU A 7 -13.99 -9.86 18.45
CA GLU A 7 -13.40 -8.83 17.60
C GLU A 7 -11.89 -8.66 17.82
N ILE A 8 -11.35 -9.24 18.90
CA ILE A 8 -9.92 -9.16 19.24
C ILE A 8 -9.25 -10.46 18.81
N ARG A 9 -8.46 -10.39 17.73
CA ARG A 9 -7.57 -11.50 17.36
C ARG A 9 -6.45 -11.65 18.39
N ASN A 10 -6.16 -12.89 18.77
CA ASN A 10 -5.02 -13.16 19.63
C ASN A 10 -3.73 -12.83 18.85
N PRO A 11 -2.84 -11.97 19.37
CA PRO A 11 -1.61 -11.62 18.65
C PRO A 11 -0.75 -12.83 18.30
N LYS A 12 -0.82 -13.92 19.09
CA LYS A 12 -0.11 -15.19 18.81
C LYS A 12 -0.56 -15.89 17.53
N GLU A 13 -1.74 -15.54 16.99
CA GLU A 13 -2.24 -16.07 15.72
C GLU A 13 -1.67 -15.31 14.51
N ILE A 14 -0.99 -14.18 14.74
CA ILE A 14 -0.37 -13.39 13.69
C ILE A 14 0.97 -14.06 13.32
N PRO A 15 1.20 -14.43 12.05
CA PRO A 15 2.48 -14.93 11.61
C PRO A 15 3.61 -13.96 12.00
N ASN A 16 4.72 -14.51 12.47
CA ASN A 16 5.89 -13.74 12.91
C ASN A 16 5.68 -12.85 14.15
N TRP A 17 4.59 -13.06 14.89
CA TRP A 17 4.39 -12.37 16.17
C TRP A 17 5.46 -12.76 17.20
N GLY A 18 6.13 -11.76 17.76
CA GLY A 18 7.15 -11.96 18.79
C GLY A 18 8.47 -12.54 18.28
N ILE A 19 8.70 -12.54 16.96
CA ILE A 19 10.04 -12.81 16.41
C ILE A 19 10.92 -11.61 16.73
N ASP A 20 12.04 -11.88 17.40
CA ASP A 20 13.12 -10.91 17.56
C ASP A 20 13.99 -10.95 16.30
N VAL A 21 14.15 -9.79 15.66
CA VAL A 21 14.92 -9.64 14.42
C VAL A 21 16.01 -8.62 14.70
N GLU A 22 17.27 -9.02 14.50
CA GLU A 22 18.40 -8.09 14.52
C GLU A 22 18.33 -7.21 13.27
N ILE A 23 18.25 -5.89 13.47
CA ILE A 23 18.19 -4.88 12.41
C ILE A 23 19.47 -4.04 12.51
N SER A 24 20.15 -3.84 11.39
CA SER A 24 21.35 -2.99 11.38
C SER A 24 21.00 -1.50 11.47
N GLU A 25 21.92 -0.69 11.99
CA GLU A 25 21.73 0.77 12.06
C GLU A 25 21.56 1.41 10.66
N GLU A 26 22.24 0.85 9.67
CA GLU A 26 22.23 1.31 8.28
C GLU A 26 20.86 1.10 7.62
N GLU A 27 20.24 -0.06 7.84
CA GLU A 27 18.88 -0.35 7.39
C GLU A 27 17.85 0.54 8.07
N LEU A 28 18.02 0.78 9.38
CA LEU A 28 17.13 1.66 10.14
C LEU A 28 17.23 3.12 9.68
N ASP A 29 18.43 3.62 9.39
CA ASP A 29 18.63 4.97 8.85
C ASP A 29 18.03 5.12 7.45
N LEU A 30 18.23 4.13 6.57
CA LEU A 30 17.61 4.12 5.25
C LEU A 30 16.08 4.16 5.34
N ALA A 31 15.48 3.32 6.21
CA ALA A 31 14.04 3.29 6.41
C ALA A 31 13.49 4.65 6.88
N LYS A 32 14.18 5.31 7.82
CA LYS A 32 13.80 6.65 8.29
C LYS A 32 13.84 7.69 7.15
N LYS A 33 14.89 7.67 6.33
CA LYS A 33 15.02 8.58 5.18
C LYS A 33 13.89 8.38 4.17
N LEU A 34 13.53 7.13 3.88
CA LEU A 34 12.40 6.81 2.99
C LEU A 34 11.07 7.32 3.54
N ILE A 35 10.79 7.07 4.82
CA ILE A 35 9.56 7.57 5.47
C ILE A 35 9.49 9.09 5.37
N MET A 36 10.60 9.78 5.64
CA MET A 36 10.66 11.25 5.58
C MET A 36 10.48 11.78 4.16
N ALA A 37 11.06 11.13 3.16
CA ALA A 37 10.90 11.51 1.76
C ALA A 37 9.46 11.28 1.25
N MET A 38 8.79 10.22 1.71
CA MET A 38 7.43 9.86 1.29
C MET A 38 6.33 10.54 2.13
N LYS A 39 6.69 11.15 3.26
CA LYS A 39 5.74 11.79 4.17
C LYS A 39 5.03 12.95 3.48
N LYS A 40 3.70 12.94 3.54
CA LYS A 40 2.83 14.02 3.07
C LYS A 40 1.76 14.33 4.13
N PRO A 41 1.18 15.54 4.13
CA PRO A 41 -0.01 15.83 4.94
C PRO A 41 -1.14 14.84 4.62
N LEU A 42 -1.88 14.42 5.63
CA LEU A 42 -3.04 13.56 5.42
C LEU A 42 -4.15 14.36 4.75
N ASN A 43 -4.49 13.98 3.52
CA ASN A 43 -5.65 14.50 2.79
C ASN A 43 -6.69 13.39 2.62
N LEU A 44 -7.77 13.44 3.40
CA LEU A 44 -8.81 12.41 3.37
C LEU A 44 -9.54 12.34 2.01
N GLU A 45 -9.56 13.43 1.24
CA GLU A 45 -10.22 13.48 -0.06
C GLU A 45 -9.52 12.64 -1.14
N GLU A 46 -8.24 12.30 -0.93
CA GLU A 46 -7.48 11.41 -1.81
C GLU A 46 -7.88 9.94 -1.63
N PHE A 47 -8.49 9.59 -0.49
CA PHE A 47 -8.94 8.22 -0.20
C PHE A 47 -10.37 8.03 -0.69
N ARG A 48 -10.50 7.71 -1.98
CA ARG A 48 -11.80 7.48 -2.61
C ARG A 48 -12.19 6.01 -2.56
N ASN A 49 -13.50 5.76 -2.60
CA ASN A 49 -14.03 4.41 -2.69
C ASN A 49 -13.94 3.94 -4.15
N GLU A 50 -12.78 3.39 -4.51
CA GLU A 50 -12.48 2.90 -5.86
C GLU A 50 -13.50 1.86 -6.33
N TYR A 51 -13.98 1.00 -5.43
CA TYR A 51 -15.02 0.03 -5.74
C TYR A 51 -16.32 0.70 -6.19
N LYS A 52 -16.79 1.71 -5.44
CA LYS A 52 -17.98 2.49 -5.78
C LYS A 52 -17.81 3.20 -7.11
N GLU A 53 -16.65 3.82 -7.34
CA GLU A 53 -16.37 4.50 -8.60
C GLU A 53 -16.35 3.52 -9.79
N ALA A 54 -15.70 2.37 -9.64
CA ALA A 54 -15.65 1.33 -10.66
C ALA A 54 -17.06 0.77 -10.95
N LEU A 55 -17.87 0.57 -9.90
CA LEU A 55 -19.25 0.10 -10.04
C LEU A 55 -20.11 1.09 -10.83
N LEU A 56 -20.03 2.39 -10.51
CA LEU A 56 -20.76 3.43 -11.24
C LEU A 56 -20.33 3.49 -12.71
N LYS A 57 -19.02 3.44 -12.99
CA LYS A 57 -18.50 3.37 -14.36
C LYS A 57 -19.06 2.17 -15.13
N LEU A 58 -19.16 1.01 -14.47
CA LEU A 58 -19.72 -0.20 -15.07
C LEU A 58 -21.22 -0.06 -15.38
N ILE A 59 -21.99 0.56 -14.48
CA ILE A 59 -23.40 0.85 -14.70
C ILE A 59 -23.56 1.80 -15.90
N ASP A 60 -22.82 2.90 -15.94
CA ASP A 60 -22.89 3.89 -17.03
C ASP A 60 -22.48 3.30 -18.39
N ALA A 61 -21.45 2.45 -18.42
CA ALA A 61 -21.03 1.77 -19.65
C ALA A 61 -22.11 0.80 -20.15
N LYS A 62 -22.74 0.03 -19.26
CA LYS A 62 -23.86 -0.85 -19.61
C LYS A 62 -25.05 -0.07 -20.16
N LEU A 63 -25.41 1.05 -19.53
CA LEU A 63 -26.47 1.93 -20.03
C LEU A 63 -26.15 2.49 -21.43
N ALA A 64 -24.87 2.77 -21.70
CA ALA A 64 -24.39 3.27 -22.98
C ALA A 64 -24.06 2.16 -24.01
N GLY A 65 -24.29 0.88 -23.70
CA GLY A 65 -24.00 -0.23 -24.61
C GLY A 65 -22.50 -0.46 -24.89
N ARG A 66 -21.60 -0.02 -24.01
CA ARG A 66 -20.14 -0.14 -24.15
C ARG A 66 -19.59 -1.25 -23.26
N GLU A 67 -18.64 -2.03 -23.78
CA GLU A 67 -17.84 -2.97 -22.99
C GLU A 67 -16.65 -2.25 -22.36
N ILE A 68 -16.39 -2.49 -21.06
CA ILE A 68 -15.21 -1.95 -20.36
C ILE A 68 -14.10 -3.00 -20.41
N ILE A 69 -12.97 -2.65 -21.02
CA ILE A 69 -11.73 -3.43 -20.95
C ILE A 69 -10.81 -2.73 -19.94
N THR A 70 -10.55 -3.36 -18.80
CA THR A 70 -9.51 -2.92 -17.86
C THR A 70 -8.18 -3.55 -18.28
N ALA A 71 -7.25 -2.74 -18.79
CA ALA A 71 -5.88 -3.17 -18.98
C ALA A 71 -5.18 -3.23 -17.61
N ALA A 72 -4.49 -4.34 -17.33
CA ALA A 72 -3.60 -4.43 -16.18
C ALA A 72 -2.31 -3.67 -16.48
N GLU A 73 -1.88 -2.81 -15.57
CA GLU A 73 -0.59 -2.14 -15.65
C GLU A 73 0.50 -3.11 -15.21
N GLU A 74 1.40 -3.48 -16.13
CA GLU A 74 2.52 -4.37 -15.81
C GLU A 74 3.57 -3.60 -15.02
N VAL A 75 3.71 -3.92 -13.74
CA VAL A 75 4.83 -3.41 -12.93
C VAL A 75 6.07 -4.25 -13.24
N PRO A 76 7.15 -3.67 -13.77
CA PRO A 76 8.36 -4.41 -14.09
C PRO A 76 8.98 -5.01 -12.82
N SER A 77 9.46 -6.25 -12.92
CA SER A 77 10.15 -6.94 -11.82
C SER A 77 11.46 -6.24 -11.46
N ALA A 78 11.58 -5.79 -10.22
CA ALA A 78 12.82 -5.24 -9.68
C ALA A 78 13.82 -6.38 -9.39
N LYS A 79 15.05 -6.27 -9.92
CA LYS A 79 16.11 -7.28 -9.76
C LYS A 79 16.72 -7.33 -8.34
N SER A 80 16.56 -6.26 -7.54
CA SER A 80 16.99 -6.18 -6.13
C SER A 80 16.17 -5.14 -5.36
N LEU A 81 15.59 -5.53 -4.22
CA LEU A 81 14.76 -4.66 -3.37
C LEU A 81 15.56 -3.46 -2.83
N MET A 82 16.80 -3.68 -2.35
CA MET A 82 17.63 -2.62 -1.79
C MET A 82 18.01 -1.57 -2.84
N GLU A 83 18.26 -1.99 -4.08
CA GLU A 83 18.52 -1.07 -5.20
C GLU A 83 17.27 -0.27 -5.55
N ALA A 84 16.10 -0.92 -5.58
CA ALA A 84 14.82 -0.23 -5.83
C ALA A 84 14.51 0.82 -4.76
N LEU A 85 14.78 0.51 -3.48
CA LEU A 85 14.60 1.45 -2.38
C LEU A 85 15.55 2.67 -2.50
N LYS A 86 16.82 2.43 -2.82
CA LYS A 86 17.79 3.52 -3.05
C LYS A 86 17.41 4.40 -4.24
N ALA A 87 16.99 3.79 -5.36
CA ALA A 87 16.55 4.52 -6.54
C ALA A 87 15.29 5.37 -6.28
N SER A 88 14.36 4.89 -5.46
CA SER A 88 13.17 5.65 -5.05
C SER A 88 13.55 6.96 -4.32
N LEU A 89 14.59 6.93 -3.48
CA LEU A 89 15.09 8.13 -2.80
C LEU A 89 15.71 9.14 -3.78
N GLU A 90 16.39 8.67 -4.82
CA GLU A 90 16.95 9.53 -5.86
C GLU A 90 15.87 10.19 -6.73
N ALA A 91 14.74 9.51 -6.95
CA ALA A 91 13.63 10.01 -7.75
C ALA A 91 12.73 11.05 -7.04
N VAL A 92 12.79 11.12 -5.70
CA VAL A 92 11.99 12.05 -4.88
C VAL A 92 12.73 13.37 -4.59
N LYS A 93 14.00 13.50 -5.01
CA LYS A 93 14.74 14.78 -5.03
C LYS A 93 14.19 15.72 -6.10
#